data_AF-A0A9E6DQK5-F1
#
_entry.id   AF-A0A9E6DQK5-F1
#
_cell.length_a   1.000
_cell.length_b   1.000
_cell.length_c   1.000
_cell.angle_alpha   90.00
_cell.angle_beta   90.00
_cell.angle_gamma   90.00
#
_symmetry.space_group_name_H-M   'P 1'
#
loop_
_entity.id
_entity.type
_entity.pdbx_description
1 polymer ?
#
loop_
_entity_poly.entity_id
_entity_poly.type
_entity_poly.pdbx_seq_one_letter_code
_entity_poly.pdbx_strand_id
1 'polypeptide(L)'
;MVDMNKRLAKESGLAKTIAEIVEPVIEDAGFQLVRVRIIGEEDGVNVQIMAENTTDGTLGIDDCTAISRAISPILEVEDPINNEYRLEVSSPGMSRSLVRPIDFERNAGFDTKIELSNMVDGRKRFRGKLEGFDVETEEVRIFVEVEGFSEPQIIGLDFNNIEEAHLLINDALLKAGKLAQKAREADKNNDAENNGEQND
;
A
#
# COMPACT_ATOMS: atom_id res chain seq x y z
N MET A 1 -14.52 13.76 -11.59
CA MET A 1 -13.36 12.97 -12.06
C MET A 1 -12.84 12.25 -10.84
N VAL A 2 -12.74 10.91 -10.90
CA VAL A 2 -12.20 10.11 -9.81
C VAL A 2 -10.71 10.42 -9.66
N ASP A 3 -10.26 10.68 -8.44
CA ASP A 3 -8.84 10.82 -8.15
C ASP A 3 -8.21 9.44 -7.97
N MET A 4 -7.43 9.02 -8.96
CA MET A 4 -6.82 7.70 -8.99
C MET A 4 -5.74 7.48 -7.92
N ASN A 5 -5.21 8.57 -7.33
CA ASN A 5 -4.18 8.51 -6.31
C ASN A 5 -4.73 8.73 -4.89
N LYS A 6 -6.03 9.03 -4.77
CA LYS A 6 -6.65 9.23 -3.47
C LYS A 6 -6.65 7.93 -2.66
N ARG A 7 -6.00 7.98 -1.49
CA ARG A 7 -5.94 6.86 -0.55
C ARG A 7 -7.27 6.64 0.14
N LEU A 8 -7.63 5.37 0.30
CA LEU A 8 -8.72 4.90 1.12
C LEU A 8 -8.26 4.85 2.58
N ALA A 9 -8.36 5.98 3.26
CA ALA A 9 -8.03 6.08 4.67
C ALA A 9 -9.09 5.38 5.53
N LYS A 10 -8.72 4.24 6.12
CA LYS A 10 -9.57 3.45 7.04
C LYS A 10 -9.06 3.43 8.47
N GLU A 11 -7.94 4.10 8.74
CA GLU A 11 -7.45 4.25 10.09
C GLU A 11 -8.47 4.97 10.99
N SER A 12 -8.47 4.60 12.27
CA SER A 12 -9.29 5.24 13.31
C SER A 12 -8.48 5.49 14.58
N GLY A 13 -9.01 6.32 15.48
CA GLY A 13 -8.35 6.68 16.73
C GLY A 13 -6.97 7.31 16.49
N LEU A 14 -6.00 6.90 17.30
CA LEU A 14 -4.62 7.43 17.24
C LEU A 14 -3.95 7.20 15.88
N ALA A 15 -4.21 6.06 15.22
CA ALA A 15 -3.65 5.78 13.90
C ALA A 15 -4.09 6.82 12.85
N LYS A 16 -5.35 7.25 12.93
CA LYS A 16 -5.90 8.28 12.04
C LYS A 16 -5.23 9.63 12.31
N THR A 17 -5.12 10.03 13.58
CA THR A 17 -4.47 11.29 13.96
C THR A 17 -3.03 11.34 13.46
N ILE A 18 -2.26 10.26 13.65
CA ILE A 18 -0.89 10.17 13.15
C ILE A 18 -0.86 10.24 11.63
N ALA A 19 -1.75 9.51 10.93
CA ALA A 19 -1.84 9.56 9.47
C ALA A 19 -2.08 10.99 8.96
N GLU A 20 -3.03 11.73 9.55
CA GLU A 20 -3.33 13.12 9.17
C GLU A 20 -2.14 14.07 9.37
N ILE A 21 -1.30 13.81 10.38
CA ILE A 21 -0.08 14.60 10.65
C ILE A 21 1.03 14.28 9.65
N VAL A 22 1.29 12.99 9.39
CA VAL A 22 2.48 12.54 8.64
C VAL A 22 2.27 12.47 7.14
N GLU A 23 1.04 12.23 6.66
CA GLU A 23 0.72 12.10 5.24
C GLU A 23 1.21 13.29 4.39
N PRO A 24 0.94 14.56 4.73
CA PRO A 24 1.43 15.69 3.94
C PRO A 24 2.97 15.78 3.93
N VAL A 25 3.63 15.44 5.04
CA VAL A 25 5.10 15.47 5.13
C VAL A 25 5.73 14.36 4.30
N ILE A 26 5.09 13.18 4.24
CA ILE A 26 5.50 12.06 3.40
C ILE A 26 5.34 12.41 1.92
N GLU A 27 4.24 13.07 1.56
CA GLU A 27 3.97 13.54 0.20
C GLU A 27 4.99 14.59 -0.27
N ASP A 28 5.30 15.58 0.58
CA ASP A 28 6.33 16.59 0.30
C ASP A 28 7.73 15.99 0.12
N ALA A 29 8.00 14.86 0.78
CA ALA A 29 9.23 14.10 0.62
C ALA A 29 9.27 13.21 -0.64
N GLY A 30 8.21 13.20 -1.46
CA GLY A 30 8.13 12.45 -2.72
C GLY A 30 7.61 11.02 -2.58
N PHE A 31 7.09 10.66 -1.41
CA PHE A 31 6.53 9.34 -1.11
C PHE A 31 5.01 9.43 -0.94
N GLN A 32 4.35 8.29 -0.80
CA GLN A 32 2.95 8.25 -0.47
C GLN A 32 2.72 7.32 0.73
N LEU A 33 1.88 7.77 1.67
CA LEU A 33 1.50 6.98 2.82
C LEU A 33 0.64 5.79 2.36
N VAL A 34 0.98 4.57 2.74
CA VAL A 34 0.14 3.39 2.48
C VAL A 34 -0.80 3.14 3.65
N ARG A 35 -0.26 3.13 4.87
CA ARG A 35 -1.02 2.83 6.09
C ARG A 35 -0.30 3.27 7.35
N VAL A 36 -1.05 3.63 8.37
CA VAL A 36 -0.57 3.72 9.77
C VAL A 36 -1.21 2.64 10.63
N ARG A 37 -0.42 1.97 11.48
CA ARG A 37 -0.90 1.03 12.49
C ARG A 37 -0.27 1.32 13.85
N ILE A 38 -1.07 1.16 14.89
CA ILE A 38 -0.64 1.21 16.28
C ILE A 38 -0.68 -0.22 16.82
N ILE A 39 0.44 -0.71 17.29
CA ILE A 39 0.61 -2.08 17.77
C ILE A 39 1.11 -2.03 19.22
N GLY A 40 0.42 -2.75 20.10
CA GLY A 40 0.75 -2.79 21.54
C GLY A 40 -0.06 -1.78 22.36
N GLU A 41 -0.03 -1.96 23.69
CA GLU A 41 -0.65 -1.10 24.70
C GLU A 41 0.32 -0.95 25.88
N GLU A 42 0.18 0.15 26.65
CA GLU A 42 0.90 0.45 27.90
C GLU A 42 2.44 0.48 27.82
N ASP A 43 3.10 -0.69 27.86
CA ASP A 43 4.55 -0.86 28.06
C ASP A 43 5.40 -0.82 26.76
N GLY A 44 4.81 -0.33 25.67
CA GLY A 44 5.52 -0.11 24.41
C GLY A 44 4.59 -0.01 23.23
N VAL A 45 4.37 1.21 22.75
CA VAL A 45 3.61 1.47 21.52
C VAL A 45 4.55 1.37 20.33
N ASN A 46 4.22 0.55 19.33
CA ASN A 46 4.89 0.58 18.03
C ASN A 46 3.99 1.29 17.01
N VAL A 47 4.48 2.40 16.48
CA VAL A 47 3.88 3.18 15.40
C VAL A 47 4.47 2.68 14.10
N GLN A 48 3.74 1.84 13.40
CA GLN A 48 4.14 1.34 12.09
C GLN A 48 3.55 2.22 10.99
N ILE A 49 4.43 2.81 10.20
CA ILE A 49 4.10 3.61 9.02
C ILE A 49 4.60 2.84 7.80
N MET A 50 3.67 2.55 6.90
CA MET A 50 3.99 1.96 5.61
C MET A 50 3.88 3.04 4.55
N ALA A 51 4.88 3.14 3.69
CA ALA A 51 4.91 4.11 2.61
C ALA A 51 5.53 3.49 1.35
N GLU A 52 5.40 4.19 0.23
CA GLU A 52 6.00 3.78 -1.04
C GLU A 52 6.32 5.02 -1.88
N ASN A 53 7.26 4.87 -2.82
CA ASN A 53 7.61 5.90 -3.78
C ASN A 53 6.45 6.09 -4.77
N THR A 54 6.10 7.35 -5.02
CA THR A 54 4.99 7.74 -5.90
C THR A 54 5.14 7.20 -7.34
N THR A 55 6.39 7.02 -7.79
CA THR A 55 6.71 6.64 -9.17
C THR A 55 6.57 5.14 -9.39
N ASP A 56 7.25 4.33 -8.56
CA ASP A 56 7.40 2.90 -8.81
C ASP A 56 6.76 1.99 -7.74
N GLY A 57 6.19 2.56 -6.68
CA GLY A 57 5.54 1.83 -5.59
C GLY A 57 6.52 1.07 -4.69
N THR A 58 7.79 1.49 -4.63
CA THR A 58 8.84 0.82 -3.87
C THR A 58 9.35 1.65 -2.72
N LEU A 59 10.05 1.03 -1.78
CA LEU A 59 10.72 1.75 -0.70
C LEU A 59 11.99 0.99 -0.30
N GLY A 60 13.15 1.63 -0.45
CA GLY A 60 14.43 1.16 0.05
C GLY A 60 14.71 1.56 1.49
N ILE A 61 15.83 1.10 2.04
CA ILE A 61 16.24 1.42 3.43
C ILE A 61 16.53 2.92 3.59
N ASP A 62 17.17 3.53 2.59
CA ASP A 62 17.48 4.97 2.59
C ASP A 62 16.19 5.81 2.54
N ASP A 63 15.19 5.34 1.78
CA ASP A 63 13.87 5.98 1.73
C ASP A 63 13.15 5.89 3.08
N CYS A 64 13.16 4.72 3.74
CA CYS A 64 12.64 4.59 5.10
C CYS A 64 13.32 5.57 6.06
N THR A 65 14.64 5.75 5.93
CA THR A 65 15.43 6.68 6.75
C THR A 65 15.05 8.13 6.45
N ALA A 66 14.88 8.48 5.18
CA ALA A 66 14.45 9.81 4.76
C ALA A 66 13.06 10.16 5.31
N ILE A 67 12.10 9.25 5.17
CA ILE A 67 10.75 9.41 5.73
C ILE A 67 10.81 9.56 7.25
N SER A 68 11.51 8.67 7.95
CA SER A 68 11.64 8.73 9.41
C SER A 68 12.20 10.08 9.87
N ARG A 69 13.25 10.59 9.21
CA ARG A 69 13.83 11.90 9.50
C ARG A 69 12.87 13.06 9.21
N ALA A 70 12.05 12.96 8.17
CA ALA A 70 11.10 14.00 7.80
C ALA A 70 9.93 14.10 8.80
N ILE A 71 9.40 12.96 9.24
CA ILE A 71 8.18 12.93 10.08
C ILE A 71 8.47 13.02 11.59
N SER A 72 9.67 12.68 12.05
CA SER A 72 9.97 12.69 13.49
C SER A 72 9.80 14.09 14.12
N PRO A 73 10.31 15.19 13.53
CA PRO A 73 10.15 16.52 14.12
C PRO A 73 8.69 16.97 14.22
N ILE A 74 7.83 16.64 13.25
CA ILE A 74 6.42 17.03 13.31
C ILE A 74 5.67 16.20 14.35
N LEU A 75 6.00 14.91 14.51
CA LEU A 75 5.43 14.07 15.56
C LEU A 75 5.84 14.52 16.95
N GLU A 76 7.06 15.06 17.12
CA GLU A 76 7.50 15.68 18.38
C GLU A 76 6.78 17.00 18.68
N VAL A 77 6.46 17.80 17.67
CA VAL A 77 5.76 19.09 17.84
C VAL A 77 4.28 18.89 18.13
N GLU A 78 3.61 18.02 17.38
CA GLU A 78 2.19 17.74 17.55
C GLU A 78 1.91 16.80 18.74
N ASP A 79 2.91 16.01 19.15
CA ASP A 79 2.91 15.07 20.28
C ASP A 79 1.60 14.30 20.49
N PRO A 80 1.11 13.54 19.47
CA PRO A 80 -0.18 12.86 19.59
C PRO A 80 -0.14 11.62 20.51
N ILE A 81 1.04 11.21 20.97
CA ILE A 81 1.26 9.97 21.73
C ILE A 81 1.82 10.30 23.11
N ASN A 82 0.99 10.16 24.15
CA ASN A 82 1.37 10.53 25.51
C ASN A 82 2.47 9.65 26.17
N ASN A 83 2.85 8.53 25.54
CA ASN A 83 3.77 7.54 26.08
C ASN A 83 4.98 7.34 25.15
N GLU A 84 6.06 6.75 25.68
CA GLU A 84 7.18 6.29 24.85
C GLU A 84 6.70 5.32 23.76
N TYR A 85 7.23 5.50 22.55
CA TYR A 85 6.89 4.68 21.41
C TYR A 85 8.11 4.38 20.53
N ARG A 86 8.01 3.31 19.75
CA ARG A 86 8.94 2.98 18.67
C ARG A 86 8.30 3.36 17.34
N LEU A 87 9.03 4.11 16.51
CA LEU A 87 8.64 4.41 15.14
C LEU A 87 9.24 3.38 14.19
N GLU A 88 8.41 2.75 13.36
CA GLU A 88 8.82 1.79 12.34
C GLU A 88 8.33 2.26 10.97
N VAL A 89 9.26 2.53 10.05
CA VAL A 89 8.94 2.90 8.66
C VAL A 89 9.31 1.74 7.73
N SER A 90 8.36 1.31 6.91
CA SER A 90 8.52 0.14 6.03
C SER A 90 7.80 0.28 4.70
N SER A 91 8.17 -0.58 3.75
CA SER A 91 7.45 -0.75 2.48
C SER A 91 6.22 -1.67 2.65
N PRO A 92 5.24 -1.64 1.72
CA PRO A 92 4.14 -2.60 1.69
C PRO A 92 4.55 -4.07 1.47
N GLY A 93 5.77 -4.33 1.01
CA GLY A 93 6.26 -5.68 0.71
C GLY A 93 5.53 -6.36 -0.45
N MET A 94 5.70 -7.69 -0.58
CA MET A 94 5.08 -8.46 -1.68
C MET A 94 3.56 -8.61 -1.54
N SER A 95 3.08 -8.85 -0.31
CA SER A 95 1.64 -8.87 0.01
C SER A 95 1.14 -7.43 0.17
N ARG A 96 1.38 -6.59 -0.84
CA ARG A 96 1.14 -5.15 -0.73
C ARG A 96 -0.33 -4.87 -0.45
N SER A 97 -0.57 -3.87 0.40
CA SER A 97 -1.91 -3.33 0.60
C SER A 97 -2.30 -2.50 -0.63
N LEU A 98 -3.54 -2.64 -1.07
CA LEU A 98 -4.11 -1.87 -2.18
C LEU A 98 -5.06 -0.85 -1.56
N VAL A 99 -4.67 0.42 -1.61
CA VAL A 99 -5.36 1.50 -0.88
C VAL A 99 -5.80 2.64 -1.78
N ARG A 100 -5.37 2.66 -3.05
CA ARG A 100 -5.76 3.66 -4.06
C ARG A 100 -6.38 2.98 -5.27
N PRO A 101 -7.25 3.64 -6.05
CA PRO A 101 -7.73 3.11 -7.32
C PRO A 101 -6.61 2.65 -8.25
N ILE A 102 -5.52 3.43 -8.36
CA ILE A 102 -4.36 3.07 -9.19
C ILE A 102 -3.64 1.80 -8.74
N ASP A 103 -3.73 1.43 -7.47
CA ASP A 103 -3.16 0.18 -6.99
C ASP A 103 -3.91 -1.00 -7.58
N PHE A 104 -5.23 -0.91 -7.75
CA PHE A 104 -6.01 -1.98 -8.33
C PHE A 104 -5.72 -2.14 -9.83
N GLU A 105 -5.58 -1.03 -10.55
CA GLU A 105 -5.16 -1.01 -11.96
C GLU A 105 -3.78 -1.64 -12.16
N ARG A 106 -2.78 -1.20 -11.40
CA ARG A 106 -1.38 -1.65 -11.55
C ARG A 106 -1.19 -3.13 -11.25
N ASN A 107 -2.07 -3.72 -10.44
CA ASN A 107 -1.94 -5.11 -9.98
C ASN A 107 -3.00 -6.04 -10.59
N ALA A 108 -3.68 -5.61 -11.66
CA ALA A 108 -4.56 -6.47 -12.43
C ALA A 108 -3.86 -7.79 -12.83
N GLY A 109 -4.61 -8.89 -12.74
CA GLY A 109 -4.13 -10.25 -13.02
C GLY A 109 -3.56 -11.01 -11.82
N PHE A 110 -3.27 -10.34 -10.69
CA PHE A 110 -2.85 -10.99 -9.45
C PHE A 110 -4.02 -11.42 -8.56
N ASP A 111 -3.82 -12.48 -7.78
CA ASP A 111 -4.79 -12.91 -6.78
C ASP A 111 -4.85 -11.88 -5.66
N THR A 112 -6.06 -11.44 -5.32
CA THR A 112 -6.31 -10.40 -4.33
C THR A 112 -7.36 -10.89 -3.34
N LYS A 113 -7.18 -10.52 -2.08
CA LYS A 113 -8.20 -10.65 -1.04
C LYS A 113 -8.71 -9.28 -0.66
N ILE A 114 -10.03 -9.13 -0.65
CA ILE A 114 -10.74 -7.89 -0.30
C ILE A 114 -11.69 -8.20 0.84
N GLU A 115 -11.62 -7.41 1.92
CA GLU A 115 -12.59 -7.38 3.00
C GLU A 115 -13.35 -6.05 2.92
N LEU A 116 -14.68 -6.10 3.00
CA LEU A 116 -15.55 -4.92 2.97
C LEU A 116 -15.88 -4.43 4.37
N SER A 117 -16.17 -3.15 4.54
CA SER A 117 -16.68 -2.59 5.79
C SER A 117 -18.08 -3.13 6.08
N ASN A 118 -18.95 -3.14 5.06
CA ASN A 118 -20.32 -3.66 5.14
C ASN A 118 -20.50 -4.90 4.24
N MET A 119 -21.32 -5.85 4.67
CA MET A 119 -21.64 -7.04 3.88
C MET A 119 -22.41 -6.68 2.61
N VAL A 120 -22.07 -7.37 1.52
CA VAL A 120 -22.84 -7.39 0.28
C VAL A 120 -23.31 -8.83 0.08
N ASP A 121 -24.62 -9.02 -0.07
CA ASP A 121 -25.25 -10.35 -0.21
C ASP A 121 -24.81 -11.37 0.87
N GLY A 122 -24.71 -10.92 2.12
CA GLY A 122 -24.29 -11.74 3.26
C GLY A 122 -22.80 -12.11 3.27
N ARG A 123 -22.00 -11.56 2.35
CA ARG A 123 -20.56 -11.82 2.22
C ARG A 123 -19.76 -10.55 2.52
N LYS A 124 -18.75 -10.69 3.38
CA LYS A 124 -17.81 -9.61 3.75
C LYS A 124 -16.44 -9.76 3.07
N ARG A 125 -16.06 -10.98 2.68
CA ARG A 125 -14.71 -11.31 2.22
C ARG A 125 -14.76 -11.93 0.84
N PHE A 126 -13.98 -11.36 -0.06
CA PHE A 126 -13.85 -11.79 -1.43
C PHE A 126 -12.39 -12.16 -1.71
N ARG A 127 -12.23 -13.20 -2.53
CA ARG A 127 -10.93 -13.66 -3.01
C ARG A 127 -11.11 -14.02 -4.47
N GLY A 128 -10.20 -13.53 -5.29
CA GLY A 128 -10.29 -13.72 -6.72
C GLY A 128 -9.10 -13.11 -7.44
N LYS A 129 -9.08 -13.26 -8.75
CA LYS A 129 -8.11 -12.58 -9.59
C LYS A 129 -8.57 -11.14 -9.82
N LEU A 130 -7.69 -10.19 -9.60
CA LEU A 130 -7.99 -8.78 -9.79
C LEU A 130 -8.17 -8.48 -11.28
N GLU A 131 -9.26 -7.82 -11.64
CA GLU A 131 -9.50 -7.34 -13.00
C GLU A 131 -9.02 -5.90 -13.15
N GLY A 132 -9.31 -5.04 -12.16
CA GLY A 132 -8.89 -3.64 -12.13
C GLY A 132 -9.86 -2.78 -11.32
N PHE A 133 -9.85 -1.48 -11.60
CA PHE A 133 -10.74 -0.45 -11.06
C PHE A 133 -11.56 0.17 -12.19
N ASP A 134 -12.88 0.13 -12.05
CA ASP A 134 -13.80 0.79 -12.97
C ASP A 134 -14.02 2.24 -12.55
N VAL A 135 -13.55 3.18 -13.36
CA VAL A 135 -13.63 4.62 -13.09
C VAL A 135 -15.06 5.16 -13.23
N GLU A 136 -15.91 4.50 -14.02
CA GLU A 136 -17.29 4.96 -14.23
C GLU A 136 -18.19 4.56 -13.06
N THR A 137 -17.98 3.37 -12.50
CA THR A 137 -18.78 2.85 -11.37
C THR A 137 -18.12 3.05 -10.00
N GLU A 138 -16.84 3.45 -9.96
CA GLU A 138 -16.01 3.53 -8.74
C GLU A 138 -15.88 2.18 -8.01
N GLU A 139 -15.84 1.08 -8.79
CA GLU A 139 -15.79 -0.27 -8.26
C GLU A 139 -14.44 -0.94 -8.53
N VAL A 140 -13.97 -1.73 -7.56
CA VAL A 140 -12.92 -2.72 -7.78
C VAL A 140 -13.54 -3.99 -8.34
N ARG A 141 -13.07 -4.44 -9.49
CA ARG A 141 -13.59 -5.64 -10.17
C ARG A 141 -12.68 -6.83 -9.95
N ILE A 142 -13.26 -7.96 -9.56
CA ILE A 142 -12.53 -9.22 -9.33
C ILE A 142 -13.25 -10.40 -9.99
N PHE A 143 -12.47 -11.33 -10.54
CA PHE A 143 -12.95 -12.63 -11.01
C PHE A 143 -13.04 -13.61 -9.83
N VAL A 144 -14.24 -14.12 -9.57
CA VAL A 144 -14.53 -15.03 -8.46
C VAL A 144 -15.18 -16.30 -8.99
N GLU A 145 -14.73 -17.46 -8.50
CA GLU A 145 -15.42 -18.73 -8.73
C GLU A 145 -16.72 -18.77 -7.91
N VAL A 146 -17.84 -18.97 -8.59
CA VAL A 146 -19.17 -19.02 -7.98
C VAL A 146 -19.77 -20.39 -8.25
N GLU A 147 -20.29 -21.03 -7.19
CA GLU A 147 -20.96 -22.33 -7.31
C GLU A 147 -22.12 -22.25 -8.31
N GLY A 148 -22.20 -23.22 -9.21
CA GLY A 148 -23.21 -23.27 -10.27
C GLY A 148 -22.83 -22.57 -11.58
N PHE A 149 -21.69 -21.87 -11.62
CA PHE A 149 -21.14 -21.28 -12.84
C PHE A 149 -19.89 -22.05 -13.30
N SER A 150 -19.79 -22.31 -14.61
CA SER A 150 -18.64 -23.02 -15.18
C SER A 150 -17.43 -22.11 -15.39
N GLU A 151 -17.64 -20.80 -15.45
CA GLU A 151 -16.61 -19.79 -15.66
C GLU A 151 -16.58 -18.82 -14.47
N PRO A 152 -15.42 -18.23 -14.14
CA PRO A 152 -15.33 -17.17 -13.14
C PRO A 152 -16.24 -15.99 -13.48
N GLN A 153 -16.93 -15.47 -12.47
CA GLN A 153 -17.81 -14.30 -12.60
C GLN A 153 -17.08 -13.04 -12.17
N ILE A 154 -17.36 -11.91 -12.83
CA ILE A 154 -16.86 -10.59 -12.40
C ILE A 154 -17.81 -10.05 -11.35
N ILE A 155 -17.25 -9.65 -10.20
CA ILE A 155 -17.97 -8.95 -9.15
C ILE A 155 -17.34 -7.56 -9.02
N GLY A 156 -18.18 -6.52 -9.11
CA GLY A 156 -17.84 -5.14 -8.75
C GLY A 156 -18.04 -4.91 -7.26
N LEU A 157 -17.05 -4.32 -6.60
CA LEU A 157 -17.07 -3.97 -5.18
C LEU A 157 -16.86 -2.47 -5.06
N ASP A 158 -17.84 -1.75 -4.49
CA ASP A 158 -17.70 -0.31 -4.20
C ASP A 158 -16.40 -0.04 -3.44
N PHE A 159 -15.55 0.79 -4.04
CA PHE A 159 -14.24 1.14 -3.49
C PHE A 159 -14.35 1.78 -2.10
N ASN A 160 -15.38 2.58 -1.85
CA ASN A 160 -15.59 3.22 -0.55
C ASN A 160 -15.99 2.21 0.54
N ASN A 161 -16.54 1.06 0.15
CA ASN A 161 -16.92 -0.01 1.05
C ASN A 161 -15.78 -1.02 1.30
N ILE A 162 -14.60 -0.87 0.70
CA ILE A 162 -13.44 -1.73 1.00
C ILE A 162 -12.84 -1.34 2.36
N GLU A 163 -12.70 -2.30 3.26
CA GLU A 163 -12.02 -2.13 4.55
C GLU A 163 -10.52 -2.45 4.45
N GLU A 164 -10.19 -3.58 3.84
CA GLU A 164 -8.81 -4.00 3.59
C GLU A 164 -8.73 -4.70 2.23
N ALA A 165 -7.67 -4.42 1.47
CA ALA A 165 -7.34 -5.17 0.27
C ALA A 165 -5.83 -5.42 0.21
N HIS A 166 -5.44 -6.64 -0.16
CA HIS A 166 -4.03 -7.00 -0.34
C HIS A 166 -3.86 -8.12 -1.36
N LEU A 167 -2.70 -8.12 -2.01
CA LEU A 167 -2.29 -9.21 -2.88
C LEU A 167 -2.05 -10.48 -2.07
N LEU A 168 -2.40 -11.62 -2.66
CA LEU A 168 -2.14 -12.93 -2.10
C LEU A 168 -0.83 -13.49 -2.64
N ILE A 169 0.04 -13.89 -1.71
CA ILE A 169 1.30 -14.54 -2.07
C ILE A 169 1.01 -15.90 -2.68
N ASN A 170 1.32 -16.03 -3.97
CA ASN A 170 1.28 -17.27 -4.74
C ASN A 170 2.51 -17.32 -5.66
N ASP A 171 2.66 -18.41 -6.43
CA ASP A 171 3.79 -18.58 -7.34
C ASP A 171 3.91 -17.49 -8.40
N ALA A 172 2.78 -16.97 -8.88
CA ALA A 172 2.77 -15.90 -9.88
C ALA A 172 3.34 -14.60 -9.28
N LEU A 173 2.91 -14.23 -8.08
CA LEU A 173 3.39 -13.04 -7.38
C LEU A 173 4.86 -13.18 -6.97
N LEU A 174 5.28 -14.35 -6.48
CA LEU A 174 6.68 -14.62 -6.14
C LEU A 174 7.59 -14.52 -7.37
N LYS A 175 7.15 -15.02 -8.53
CA LYS A 175 7.91 -14.90 -9.79
C LYS A 175 8.01 -13.45 -10.23
N ALA A 176 6.89 -12.71 -10.22
CA ALA A 176 6.86 -11.30 -10.58
C ALA A 176 7.77 -10.46 -9.67
N GLY A 177 7.69 -10.66 -8.35
CA GLY A 177 8.54 -9.96 -7.38
C GLY A 177 10.03 -10.21 -7.59
N LYS A 178 10.43 -11.46 -7.86
CA LYS A 178 11.84 -11.80 -8.17
C LYS A 178 12.33 -11.15 -9.46
N LEU A 179 11.49 -11.07 -10.50
CA LEU A 179 11.83 -10.42 -11.75
C LEU A 179 11.99 -8.90 -11.56
N ALA A 180 11.06 -8.28 -10.83
CA ALA A 180 11.12 -6.86 -10.51
C ALA A 180 12.37 -6.50 -9.68
N GLN A 181 12.74 -7.33 -8.70
CA GLN A 181 13.97 -7.14 -7.93
C GLN A 181 15.21 -7.21 -8.84
N LYS A 182 15.31 -8.22 -9.71
CA LYS A 182 16.45 -8.37 -10.63
C LYS A 182 16.56 -7.20 -11.60
N ALA A 183 15.43 -6.70 -12.12
CA ALA A 183 15.43 -5.54 -13.02
C ALA A 183 16.01 -4.30 -12.32
N ARG A 184 15.62 -4.05 -11.07
CA ARG A 184 16.15 -2.92 -10.28
C ARG A 184 17.63 -3.05 -9.96
N GLU A 185 18.09 -4.27 -9.65
CA GLU A 185 19.51 -4.52 -9.43
C GLU A 185 20.33 -4.25 -10.71
N ALA A 186 19.79 -4.57 -11.89
CA ALA A 186 20.42 -4.25 -13.16
C ALA A 186 20.46 -2.74 -13.44
N ASP A 187 19.36 -2.02 -13.19
CA ASP A 187 19.29 -0.56 -13.39
C ASP A 187 20.29 0.18 -12.50
N LYS A 188 20.37 -0.20 -11.21
CA LYS A 188 21.35 0.40 -10.27
C LYS A 188 22.79 0.17 -10.69
N ASN A 189 23.11 -0.99 -11.26
CA ASN A 189 24.47 -1.28 -11.72
C ASN A 189 24.82 -0.44 -12.96
N ASN A 190 23.88 -0.27 -13.89
CA ASN A 190 24.10 0.57 -15.08
C ASN A 190 24.33 2.05 -14.71
N ASP A 191 23.58 2.58 -13.74
CA ASP A 191 23.76 3.96 -13.25
C ASP A 191 25.12 4.15 -12.53
N ALA A 192 25.61 3.13 -11.84
CA ALA A 192 26.91 3.16 -11.18
C ALA A 192 28.08 3.09 -12.18
N GLU A 193 27.96 2.28 -13.24
CA GLU A 193 28.97 2.16 -14.29
C GLU A 193 29.08 3.44 -15.14
N ASN A 194 27.94 4.04 -15.51
CA ASN A 194 27.92 5.26 -16.34
C ASN A 194 28.44 6.51 -15.60
N ASN A 195 28.29 6.57 -14.27
CA ASN A 195 28.84 7.65 -13.44
C ASN A 195 30.32 7.46 -13.08
N GLY A 196 30.91 6.29 -13.39
CA GLY A 196 32.34 6.01 -13.19
C GLY A 196 33.26 6.48 -14.32
N GLU A 197 32.74 6.68 -15.53
CA GLU A 197 33.53 7.04 -16.73
C GLU A 197 33.70 8.56 -16.96
N GLN A 198 33.14 9.43 -16.11
CA GLN A 198 33.23 10.90 -16.28
C GLN A 198 34.28 11.60 -15.38
N ASN A 199 35.10 10.86 -14.63
CA ASN A 199 36.08 11.42 -13.70
C ASN A 199 37.54 11.03 -14.01
N ASP A 200 37.94 11.04 -15.29
CA ASP A 200 39.35 10.99 -15.72
C ASP A 200 39.74 12.20 -16.59
#